data_AF-A0A0J1DJ25-F1
#
_entry.id   AF-A0A0J1DJ25-F1
#
_cell.length_a   1.000
_cell.length_b   1.000
_cell.length_c   1.000
_cell.angle_alpha   90.00
_cell.angle_beta   90.00
_cell.angle_gamma   90.00
#
_symmetry.space_group_name_H-M   'P 1'
#
loop_
_entity.id
_entity.type
_entity.pdbx_description
1 polymer ?
#
loop_
_entity_poly.entity_id
_entity_poly.type
_entity_poly.pdbx_seq_one_letter_code
_entity_poly.pdbx_strand_id
1 'polypeptide(L)'
;MLQISLEATLGFHLITNVLSKELSKHVDRCASLLGISAVELMVLYVVEKFGRAAIVDIFRALTYSVEEVARALDKLSELGLLEAVKETGQCHWVSTPRGQELLGRLSHCELLAQEVGALEPQRLAERLWEALAGLEL
;
A
#
# COMPACT_ATOMS: atom_id res chain seq x y z
N MET A 1 -25.48 -21.21 -5.51
CA MET A 1 -24.29 -20.62 -6.16
C MET A 1 -24.71 -19.28 -6.75
N LEU A 2 -24.20 -18.16 -6.24
CA LEU A 2 -24.39 -16.85 -6.85
C LEU A 2 -23.53 -16.81 -8.11
N GLN A 3 -24.16 -16.92 -9.27
CA GLN A 3 -23.49 -16.75 -10.55
C GLN A 3 -23.30 -15.24 -10.74
N ILE A 4 -22.15 -14.71 -10.30
CA ILE A 4 -21.81 -13.30 -10.52
C ILE A 4 -21.70 -13.12 -12.04
N SER A 5 -22.48 -12.18 -12.60
CA SER A 5 -22.41 -11.91 -14.04
C SER A 5 -21.00 -11.41 -14.41
N LEU A 6 -20.55 -11.74 -15.61
CA LEU A 6 -19.27 -11.23 -16.14
C LEU A 6 -19.23 -9.69 -16.07
N GLU A 7 -20.34 -9.05 -16.40
CA GLU A 7 -20.53 -7.60 -16.30
C GLU A 7 -20.33 -7.08 -14.87
N ALA A 8 -20.92 -7.73 -13.86
CA ALA A 8 -20.69 -7.35 -12.47
C ALA A 8 -19.22 -7.52 -12.07
N THR A 9 -18.56 -8.60 -12.53
CA THR A 9 -17.14 -8.84 -12.26
C THR A 9 -16.24 -7.76 -12.86
N LEU A 10 -16.48 -7.39 -14.12
CA LEU A 10 -15.75 -6.33 -14.82
C LEU A 10 -16.03 -4.95 -14.19
N GLY A 11 -17.27 -4.67 -13.84
CA GLY A 11 -17.67 -3.45 -13.13
C GLY A 11 -16.95 -3.32 -11.78
N PHE A 12 -16.92 -4.38 -10.97
CA PHE A 12 -16.17 -4.39 -9.71
C PHE A 12 -14.67 -4.18 -9.93
N HIS A 13 -14.08 -4.85 -10.92
CA HIS A 13 -12.67 -4.67 -11.22
C HIS A 13 -12.34 -3.22 -11.60
N LEU A 14 -13.19 -2.58 -12.42
CA LEU A 14 -13.05 -1.18 -12.79
C LEU A 14 -13.12 -0.25 -11.58
N ILE A 15 -14.09 -0.48 -10.68
CA ILE A 15 -14.23 0.26 -9.43
C ILE A 15 -12.94 0.14 -8.60
N THR A 16 -12.44 -1.08 -8.42
CA THR A 16 -11.20 -1.31 -7.65
C THR A 16 -9.98 -0.65 -8.30
N ASN A 17 -9.90 -0.60 -9.63
CA ASN A 17 -8.79 0.03 -10.33
C ASN A 17 -8.79 1.56 -10.18
N VAL A 18 -9.97 2.19 -10.31
CA VAL A 18 -10.10 3.65 -10.11
C VAL A 18 -9.75 4.03 -8.67
N LEU A 19 -10.27 3.27 -7.69
CA LEU A 19 -9.95 3.46 -6.28
C LEU A 19 -8.46 3.28 -6.00
N SER A 20 -7.87 2.18 -6.48
CA SER A 20 -6.45 1.87 -6.29
C SER A 20 -5.55 2.97 -6.86
N LYS A 21 -5.87 3.51 -8.05
CA LYS A 21 -5.12 4.60 -8.66
C LYS A 21 -5.13 5.87 -7.80
N GLU A 22 -6.27 6.28 -7.25
CA GLU A 22 -6.33 7.48 -6.41
C GLU A 22 -5.66 7.27 -5.05
N LEU A 23 -5.89 6.11 -4.42
CA LEU A 23 -5.22 5.75 -3.18
C LEU A 23 -3.70 5.67 -3.34
N SER A 24 -3.22 5.17 -4.48
CA SER A 24 -1.78 5.08 -4.77
C SER A 24 -1.12 6.45 -4.79
N LYS A 25 -1.76 7.47 -5.38
CA LYS A 25 -1.26 8.85 -5.34
C LYS A 25 -1.13 9.38 -3.91
N HIS A 26 -2.07 9.01 -3.04
CA HIS A 26 -2.00 9.40 -1.63
C HIS A 26 -0.82 8.70 -0.94
N VAL A 27 -0.63 7.39 -1.18
CA VAL A 27 0.53 6.64 -0.69
C VAL A 27 1.84 7.25 -1.17
N ASP A 28 1.94 7.64 -2.45
CA ASP A 28 3.13 8.29 -3.02
C ASP A 28 3.48 9.59 -2.28
N ARG A 29 2.48 10.41 -1.96
CA ARG A 29 2.68 11.65 -1.18
C ARG A 29 3.16 11.34 0.23
N CYS A 30 2.53 10.38 0.91
CA CYS A 30 2.95 9.95 2.25
C CYS A 30 4.42 9.48 2.24
N ALA A 31 4.78 8.67 1.25
CA ALA A 31 6.13 8.14 1.10
C ALA A 31 7.15 9.28 0.85
N SER A 32 6.81 10.22 -0.02
CA SER A 32 7.64 11.39 -0.30
C SER A 32 7.90 12.24 0.95
N LEU A 33 6.91 12.45 1.81
CA LEU A 33 7.07 13.18 3.08
C LEU A 33 8.00 12.47 4.08
N LEU A 34 8.03 11.13 4.03
CA LEU A 34 8.94 10.32 4.83
C LEU A 34 10.33 10.14 4.19
N GLY A 35 10.51 10.60 2.95
CA GLY A 35 11.76 10.45 2.21
C GLY A 35 12.05 9.03 1.74
N ILE A 36 11.01 8.21 1.55
CA ILE A 36 11.08 6.81 1.10
C ILE A 36 10.21 6.59 -0.14
N SER A 37 10.37 5.46 -0.82
CA SER A 37 9.49 5.10 -1.94
C SER A 37 8.14 4.56 -1.46
N ALA A 38 7.11 4.59 -2.31
CA ALA A 38 5.81 4.00 -1.99
C ALA A 38 5.89 2.50 -1.69
N VAL A 39 6.75 1.77 -2.41
CA VAL A 39 7.00 0.35 -2.16
C VAL A 39 7.59 0.15 -0.76
N GLU A 40 8.61 0.94 -0.40
CA GLU A 40 9.22 0.91 0.93
C GLU A 40 8.20 1.22 2.03
N LEU A 41 7.38 2.25 1.85
CA LEU A 41 6.33 2.58 2.81
C LEU A 41 5.34 1.42 2.99
N MET A 42 4.87 0.84 1.90
CA MET A 42 3.90 -0.27 1.94
C MET A 42 4.51 -1.54 2.55
N VAL A 43 5.77 -1.87 2.26
CA VAL A 43 6.48 -2.99 2.88
C VAL A 43 6.63 -2.76 4.39
N LEU A 44 7.09 -1.58 4.81
CA LEU A 44 7.23 -1.23 6.23
C LEU A 44 5.89 -1.31 6.96
N TYR A 45 4.82 -0.80 6.35
CA TYR A 45 3.48 -0.85 6.91
C TYR A 45 2.95 -2.28 7.06
N VAL A 46 3.14 -3.16 6.05
CA VAL A 46 2.71 -4.56 6.13
C VAL A 46 3.47 -5.31 7.23
N VAL A 47 4.79 -5.14 7.29
CA VAL A 47 5.62 -5.78 8.32
C VAL A 47 5.18 -5.35 9.72
N GLU A 48 4.94 -4.06 9.94
CA GLU A 48 4.43 -3.53 11.21
C GLU A 48 3.04 -4.08 11.53
N LYS A 49 2.13 -4.15 10.55
CA LYS A 49 0.75 -4.65 10.77
C LYS A 49 0.69 -6.13 11.11
N PHE A 50 1.59 -6.93 10.54
CA PHE A 50 1.71 -8.34 10.92
C PHE A 50 2.55 -8.52 12.19
N GLY A 51 3.26 -7.49 12.66
CA GLY A 51 4.24 -7.52 13.76
C GLY A 51 5.52 -8.27 13.38
N ARG A 52 5.37 -9.34 12.61
CA ARG A 52 6.42 -10.14 12.00
C ARG A 52 5.90 -10.70 10.67
N ALA A 53 6.67 -10.56 9.61
CA ALA A 53 6.27 -11.05 8.28
C ALA A 53 7.39 -11.84 7.60
N ALA A 54 7.06 -13.00 7.03
CA ALA A 54 7.92 -13.66 6.05
C ALA A 54 7.75 -12.99 4.68
N ILE A 55 8.70 -13.22 3.77
CA ILE A 55 8.64 -12.65 2.42
C ILE A 55 7.36 -13.05 1.65
N VAL A 56 6.88 -14.27 1.88
CA VAL A 56 5.64 -14.79 1.29
C VAL A 56 4.41 -14.03 1.78
N ASP A 57 4.38 -13.60 3.04
CA ASP A 57 3.28 -12.83 3.60
C ASP A 57 3.22 -11.44 2.96
N ILE A 58 4.39 -10.84 2.72
CA ILE A 58 4.53 -9.54 2.07
C ILE A 58 4.07 -9.61 0.61
N PHE A 59 4.49 -10.63 -0.14
CA PHE A 59 4.04 -10.84 -1.52
C PHE A 59 2.54 -11.12 -1.65
N ARG A 60 1.92 -11.73 -0.63
CA ARG A 60 0.47 -11.94 -0.62
C ARG A 60 -0.31 -10.66 -0.33
N ALA A 61 0.28 -9.76 0.45
CA ALA A 61 -0.36 -8.51 0.84
C ALA A 61 -0.21 -7.40 -0.22
N LEU A 62 0.83 -7.47 -1.05
CA LEU A 62 1.20 -6.40 -1.98
C LEU A 62 1.13 -6.86 -3.44
N THR A 63 0.75 -5.95 -4.33
CA THR A 63 0.69 -6.20 -5.79
C THR A 63 1.99 -5.82 -6.52
N TYR A 64 3.06 -5.53 -5.79
CA TYR A 64 4.36 -5.17 -6.36
C TYR A 64 5.13 -6.38 -6.87
N SER A 65 6.10 -6.15 -7.75
CA SER A 65 6.98 -7.21 -8.25
C SER A 65 7.86 -7.75 -7.12
N VAL A 66 8.32 -9.01 -7.30
CA VAL A 66 9.23 -9.67 -6.36
C VAL A 66 10.51 -8.85 -6.19
N GLU A 67 11.03 -8.29 -7.28
CA GLU A 67 12.24 -7.48 -7.32
C GLU A 67 12.06 -6.12 -6.65
N GLU A 68 10.87 -5.51 -6.75
CA GLU A 68 10.56 -4.26 -6.07
C GLU A 68 10.51 -4.44 -4.55
N VAL A 69 9.82 -5.48 -4.09
CA VAL A 69 9.72 -5.78 -2.65
C VAL A 69 11.06 -6.21 -2.07
N ALA A 70 11.84 -7.03 -2.79
CA ALA A 70 13.18 -7.42 -2.33
C ALA A 70 14.10 -6.21 -2.15
N ARG A 71 14.14 -5.31 -3.15
CA ARG A 71 14.91 -4.06 -3.05
C ARG A 71 14.44 -3.17 -1.90
N ALA A 72 13.13 -3.09 -1.69
CA ALA A 72 12.57 -2.33 -0.58
C ALA A 72 12.96 -2.91 0.79
N LEU A 73 12.94 -4.24 0.95
CA LEU A 73 13.38 -4.91 2.18
C LEU A 73 14.85 -4.65 2.49
N ASP A 74 15.71 -4.78 1.49
CA ASP A 74 17.14 -4.47 1.62
C ASP A 74 17.32 -3.01 2.03
N LYS A 75 16.63 -2.09 1.34
CA LYS A 75 16.76 -0.65 1.60
C LYS A 75 16.28 -0.25 2.99
N LEU A 76 15.15 -0.78 3.43
CA LEU A 76 14.61 -0.52 4.77
C LEU A 76 15.50 -1.11 5.87
N SER A 77 16.17 -2.23 5.60
CA SER A 77 17.13 -2.83 6.53
C SER A 77 18.41 -1.99 6.61
N GLU A 78 18.92 -1.49 5.48
CA GLU A 78 20.05 -0.54 5.45
C GLU A 78 19.74 0.75 6.23
N LEU A 79 18.51 1.25 6.12
CA LEU A 79 18.05 2.44 6.84
C LEU A 79 17.82 2.17 8.34
N GLY A 80 17.91 0.91 8.79
CA GLY A 80 17.65 0.50 10.16
C GLY A 80 16.18 0.68 10.56
N LEU A 81 15.26 0.52 9.61
CA LEU A 81 13.82 0.59 9.82
C LEU A 81 13.21 -0.80 10.01
N LEU A 82 13.78 -1.81 9.34
CA LEU A 82 13.46 -3.22 9.51
C LEU A 82 14.67 -4.00 10.02
N GLU A 83 14.41 -5.11 10.69
CA GLU A 83 15.42 -6.08 11.09
C GLU A 83 15.02 -7.48 10.61
N ALA A 84 15.99 -8.20 10.05
CA ALA A 84 15.82 -9.58 9.63
C ALA A 84 16.10 -10.53 10.81
N VAL A 85 15.11 -11.31 11.20
CA VAL A 85 15.19 -12.30 12.28
C VAL A 85 15.10 -13.70 11.68
N LYS A 86 16.09 -14.55 11.97
CA LYS A 86 16.06 -15.96 11.59
C LYS A 86 15.35 -16.77 12.65
N GLU A 87 14.26 -17.42 12.27
CA GLU A 87 13.54 -18.34 13.15
C GLU A 87 13.21 -19.63 12.40
N THR A 88 13.45 -20.78 13.04
CA THR A 88 13.08 -22.09 12.49
C THR A 88 13.59 -22.35 11.06
N GLY A 89 14.71 -21.72 10.69
CA GLY A 89 15.30 -21.83 9.34
C GLY A 89 14.67 -20.90 8.28
N GLN A 90 13.69 -20.07 8.65
CA GLN A 90 13.07 -19.07 7.77
C GLN A 90 13.47 -17.64 8.20
N CYS A 91 13.55 -16.75 7.21
CA CYS A 91 13.84 -15.35 7.41
C CYS A 91 12.52 -14.57 7.54
N HIS A 92 12.39 -13.84 8.65
CA HIS A 92 11.28 -12.92 8.88
C HIS A 92 11.81 -11.51 9.05
N TRP A 93 10.97 -10.52 8.76
CA TRP A 93 11.25 -9.13 9.05
C TRP A 93 10.35 -8.65 10.17
N VAL A 94 10.91 -7.82 11.03
CA VAL A 94 10.20 -7.09 12.08
C VAL A 94 10.53 -5.61 11.94
N SER A 95 9.57 -4.75 12.28
CA SER A 95 9.80 -3.32 12.35
C SER A 95 10.62 -2.98 13.58
N THR A 96 11.62 -2.13 13.41
CA THR A 96 12.40 -1.58 14.52
C THR A 96 11.62 -0.45 15.20
N PRO A 97 11.97 -0.04 16.42
CA PRO A 97 11.38 1.15 17.05
C PRO A 97 11.46 2.40 16.18
N ARG A 98 12.53 2.56 15.40
CA ARG A 98 12.70 3.66 14.46
C ARG A 98 11.75 3.55 13.26
N GLY A 99 11.52 2.33 12.76
CA GLY A 99 10.51 2.06 11.73
C GLY A 99 9.10 2.41 12.19
N GLN A 100 8.78 2.03 13.43
CA GLN A 100 7.51 2.36 14.08
C GLN A 100 7.33 3.86 14.26
N GLU A 101 8.36 4.56 14.74
CA GLU A 101 8.35 6.01 14.88
C GLU A 101 8.14 6.70 13.51
N LEU A 102 8.82 6.23 12.46
CA LEU A 102 8.66 6.77 11.11
C LEU A 102 7.21 6.65 10.62
N LEU A 103 6.56 5.51 10.82
CA LEU A 103 5.13 5.34 10.52
C LEU A 103 4.25 6.21 11.43
N GLY A 104 4.62 6.33 12.71
CA GLY A 104 3.94 7.18 13.69
C GLY A 104 3.85 8.64 13.24
N ARG A 105 4.87 9.15 12.54
CA ARG A 105 4.86 10.51 11.97
C ARG A 105 3.70 10.74 11.00
N LEU A 106 3.22 9.72 10.30
CA LEU A 106 2.05 9.85 9.41
C LEU A 106 0.76 10.11 10.18
N SER A 107 0.61 9.49 11.36
CA SER A 107 -0.59 9.64 12.20
C SER A 107 -0.67 10.98 12.94
N HIS A 108 0.46 11.68 13.10
CA HIS A 108 0.56 12.94 13.85
C HIS A 108 0.71 14.18 12.94
N CYS A 109 0.79 13.97 11.63
CA CYS A 109 0.93 15.07 10.69
C CYS A 109 -0.47 15.56 10.31
N GLU A 110 -0.99 16.54 11.04
CA GLU A 110 -2.22 17.26 10.67
C GLU A 110 -2.12 17.87 9.26
N LEU A 111 -0.90 18.22 8.85
CA LEU A 111 -0.55 18.61 7.48
C LEU A 111 -0.73 17.47 6.47
N LEU A 112 -0.55 16.19 6.83
CA LEU A 112 -0.86 15.09 5.90
C LEU A 112 -2.36 15.04 5.58
N ALA A 113 -3.23 15.22 6.57
CA ALA A 113 -4.67 15.25 6.31
C ALA A 113 -5.08 16.41 5.38
N GLN A 114 -4.34 17.54 5.42
CA GLN A 114 -4.58 18.71 4.57
C GLN A 114 -3.87 18.62 3.19
N GLU A 115 -2.61 18.14 3.13
CA GLU A 115 -1.78 18.07 1.91
C GLU A 115 -1.99 16.81 1.08
N VAL A 116 -2.32 15.68 1.72
CA VAL A 116 -2.75 14.48 1.00
C VAL A 116 -4.13 14.73 0.37
N GLY A 117 -4.85 15.75 0.83
CA GLY A 117 -6.21 16.06 0.41
C GLY A 117 -7.19 15.07 1.03
N ALA A 118 -8.38 15.56 1.38
CA ALA A 118 -9.48 14.63 1.62
C ALA A 118 -9.63 13.77 0.35
N LEU A 119 -9.79 12.46 0.51
CA LEU A 119 -10.37 11.63 -0.55
C LEU A 119 -11.69 12.30 -0.93
N GLU A 120 -11.73 13.04 -2.03
CA GLU A 120 -12.91 13.78 -2.47
C GLU A 120 -13.94 12.75 -2.94
N PRO A 121 -14.93 12.38 -2.10
CA PRO A 121 -15.77 11.22 -2.41
C PRO A 121 -16.63 11.49 -3.64
N GLN A 122 -16.95 12.77 -3.88
CA GLN A 122 -17.67 13.26 -5.04
C GLN A 122 -16.83 13.09 -6.32
N ARG A 123 -15.57 13.54 -6.33
CA ARG A 123 -14.67 13.36 -7.47
C ARG A 123 -14.37 11.88 -7.74
N LEU A 124 -14.26 11.08 -6.68
CA LEU A 124 -14.13 9.64 -6.79
C LEU A 124 -15.39 9.01 -7.41
N ALA A 125 -16.58 9.41 -6.94
CA ALA A 125 -17.86 8.98 -7.51
C ALA A 125 -18.00 9.41 -8.98
N GLU A 126 -17.64 10.64 -9.34
CA GLU A 126 -17.64 11.14 -10.72
C GLU A 126 -16.74 10.28 -11.61
N ARG A 127 -15.50 9.99 -11.19
CA ARG A 127 -14.59 9.15 -11.97
C ARG A 127 -15.02 7.68 -12.06
N LEU A 128 -15.69 7.17 -11.02
CA LEU A 128 -16.33 5.86 -11.08
C LEU A 128 -17.49 5.86 -12.07
N TRP A 129 -18.32 6.90 -12.06
CA TRP A 129 -19.40 7.09 -13.02
C TRP A 129 -18.89 7.24 -14.45
N GLU A 130 -17.85 8.05 -14.69
CA GLU A 130 -17.20 8.16 -16.00
C GLU A 130 -16.66 6.83 -16.49
N ALA A 131 -16.00 6.06 -15.60
CA ALA A 131 -15.47 4.75 -15.96
C ALA A 131 -16.60 3.76 -16.31
N LEU A 132 -17.69 3.77 -15.54
CA LEU A 132 -18.86 2.90 -15.79
C LEU A 132 -19.68 3.36 -17.00
N ALA A 133 -19.79 4.67 -17.25
CA ALA A 133 -20.56 5.26 -18.35
C ALA A 133 -19.80 5.26 -19.68
N GLY A 134 -18.46 5.27 -19.66
CA GLY A 134 -17.61 5.14 -20.85
C GLY A 134 -17.59 3.73 -21.48
N LEU A 135 -18.39 2.80 -20.97
CA LEU A 135 -18.72 1.51 -21.56
C LEU A 135 -20.01 1.63 -22.40
N GLU A 136 -20.10 2.62 -23.28
CA GLU A 136 -21.11 2.58 -24.34
C GLU A 136 -20.67 1.50 -25.35
N LEU A 137 -21.48 0.43 -25.44
CA LEU A 137 -21.37 -0.65 -26.44
C LEU A 137 -21.63 -0.14 -27.87
#